data_AF-A0A536HKX8-F1
#
_entry.id   AF-A0A536HKX8-F1
#
_cell.length_a   1.000
_cell.length_b   1.000
_cell.length_c   1.000
_cell.angle_alpha   90.00
_cell.angle_beta   90.00
_cell.angle_gamma   90.00
#
_symmetry.space_group_name_H-M   'P 1'
#
loop_
_entity.id
_entity.type
_entity.pdbx_description
1 polymer ?
#
loop_
_entity_poly.entity_id
_entity_poly.type
_entity_poly.pdbx_seq_one_letter_code
_entity_poly.pdbx_strand_id
1 'polypeptide(L)'
;MTASQHMVQANGLRFRTMVDGPAGGEMVILLHGFPEGAESWSRQVDALAKAGALAVAPDMRGYGLSDAPDRVEDYRMNELVEDVAGIIKAFGRT
;
A
#
# COMPACT_ATOMS: atom_id res chain seq x y z
N MET A 1 -16.16 -7.55 -6.44
CA MET A 1 -14.90 -7.03 -5.85
C MET A 1 -15.29 -6.02 -4.80
N THR A 2 -14.93 -6.26 -3.54
CA THR A 2 -15.08 -5.26 -2.48
C THR A 2 -13.77 -5.20 -1.71
N ALA A 3 -12.69 -4.87 -2.44
CA ALA A 3 -11.46 -4.48 -1.78
C ALA A 3 -11.79 -3.31 -0.86
N SER A 4 -11.49 -3.48 0.43
CA SER A 4 -11.71 -2.48 1.45
C SER A 4 -10.61 -1.42 1.40
N GLN A 5 -10.94 -0.19 1.79
CA GLN A 5 -9.95 0.87 1.93
C GLN A 5 -9.58 1.04 3.41
N HIS A 6 -8.29 1.12 3.69
CA HIS A 6 -7.75 1.39 5.03
C HIS A 6 -6.79 2.56 4.97
N MET A 7 -6.76 3.35 6.03
CA MET A 7 -5.76 4.39 6.21
C MET A 7 -4.73 3.89 7.22
N VAL A 8 -3.47 3.82 6.80
CA VAL A 8 -2.36 3.23 7.57
C VAL A 8 -1.37 4.31 7.94
N GLN A 9 -0.92 4.31 9.20
CA GLN A 9 0.18 5.16 9.65
C GLN A 9 1.51 4.43 9.42
N ALA A 10 2.43 5.04 8.69
CA ALA A 10 3.77 4.51 8.43
C ALA A 10 4.76 5.67 8.22
N ASN A 11 5.99 5.54 8.70
CA ASN A 11 7.05 6.56 8.53
C ASN A 11 6.60 8.03 8.81
N GLY A 12 5.73 8.21 9.81
CA GLY A 12 5.19 9.54 10.17
C GLY A 12 4.14 10.13 9.22
N LEU A 13 3.68 9.36 8.23
CA LEU A 13 2.70 9.75 7.22
C LEU A 13 1.50 8.79 7.21
N ARG A 14 0.40 9.23 6.62
CA ARG A 14 -0.79 8.42 6.36
C ARG A 14 -0.81 7.93 4.92
N PHE A 15 -1.08 6.65 4.75
CA PHE A 15 -1.19 5.99 3.46
C PHE A 15 -2.55 5.34 3.28
N ARG A 16 -3.22 5.64 2.18
CA ARG A 16 -4.42 4.89 1.81
C ARG A 16 -4.00 3.57 1.17
N THR A 17 -4.58 2.47 1.63
CA THR A 17 -4.35 1.13 1.10
C THR A 17 -5.65 0.50 0.64
N MET A 18 -5.64 -0.15 -0.52
CA MET A 18 -6.66 -1.08 -0.98
C MET A 18 -6.29 -2.49 -0.50
N VAL A 19 -7.22 -3.17 0.18
CA VAL A 19 -6.96 -4.44 0.86
C VAL A 19 -8.07 -5.44 0.57
N ASP A 20 -7.71 -6.66 0.20
CA ASP A 20 -8.63 -7.78 0.05
C ASP A 20 -7.94 -9.11 0.44
N GLY A 21 -8.76 -10.12 0.73
CA GLY A 21 -8.31 -11.45 1.13
C GLY A 21 -8.26 -11.69 2.65
N PRO A 22 -7.95 -12.93 3.08
CA PRO A 22 -7.98 -13.30 4.49
C PRO A 22 -6.85 -12.65 5.27
N ALA A 23 -7.14 -12.08 6.45
CA ALA A 23 -6.15 -11.42 7.30
C ALA A 23 -4.96 -12.32 7.73
N GLY A 24 -5.17 -13.64 7.77
CA GLY A 24 -4.13 -14.64 8.05
C GLY A 24 -3.37 -15.15 6.82
N GLY A 25 -3.72 -14.68 5.61
CA GLY A 25 -3.04 -15.06 4.38
C GLY A 25 -1.61 -14.52 4.30
N GLU A 26 -0.82 -15.09 3.38
CA GLU A 26 0.47 -14.54 2.99
C GLU A 26 0.24 -13.13 2.41
N MET A 27 0.97 -12.15 2.92
CA MET A 27 0.80 -10.76 2.51
C MET A 27 1.54 -10.53 1.20
N VAL A 28 0.82 -10.00 0.20
CA VAL A 28 1.41 -9.56 -1.07
C VAL A 28 1.16 -8.06 -1.19
N ILE A 29 2.23 -7.28 -1.19
CA ILE A 29 2.18 -5.82 -1.34
C ILE A 29 2.47 -5.41 -2.80
N LEU A 30 1.59 -4.60 -3.37
CA LEU A 30 1.62 -4.20 -4.78
C LEU A 30 1.88 -2.69 -4.89
N LEU A 31 3.10 -2.32 -5.27
CA LEU A 31 3.53 -0.93 -5.37
C LEU A 31 3.35 -0.44 -6.80
N HIS A 32 2.63 0.67 -7.01
CA HIS A 32 2.41 1.24 -8.34
C HIS A 32 3.62 2.08 -8.82
N GLY A 33 3.68 2.36 -10.13
CA GLY A 33 4.69 3.20 -10.76
C GLY A 33 4.24 4.65 -10.98
N PHE A 34 4.96 5.36 -11.85
CA PHE A 34 4.64 6.73 -12.28
C PHE A 34 4.00 6.76 -13.68
N PRO A 35 2.92 7.54 -13.91
CA PRO A 35 1.99 8.16 -12.94
C PRO A 35 0.74 7.28 -12.75
N GLU A 36 0.67 6.57 -11.63
CA GLU A 36 -0.40 5.60 -11.34
C GLU A 36 -0.98 5.76 -9.91
N GLY A 37 -1.82 4.82 -9.47
CA GLY A 37 -2.36 4.72 -8.10
C GLY A 37 -2.68 3.26 -7.76
N ALA A 38 -3.15 2.98 -6.53
CA ALA A 38 -3.45 1.61 -6.10
C ALA A 38 -4.46 0.89 -7.03
N GLU A 39 -5.33 1.66 -7.70
CA GLU A 39 -6.35 1.18 -8.65
C GLU A 39 -5.74 0.39 -9.82
N SER A 40 -4.49 0.67 -10.21
CA SER A 40 -3.76 -0.09 -11.23
C SER A 40 -3.70 -1.58 -10.92
N TRP A 41 -3.78 -1.94 -9.63
CA TRP A 41 -3.71 -3.30 -9.14
C TRP A 41 -5.08 -3.92 -8.81
N SER A 42 -6.19 -3.26 -9.10
CA SER A 42 -7.55 -3.76 -8.75
C SER A 42 -7.81 -5.21 -9.17
N ARG A 43 -7.37 -5.60 -10.38
CA ARG A 43 -7.51 -6.98 -10.89
C ARG A 43 -6.59 -7.96 -10.17
N GLN A 44 -5.37 -7.55 -9.86
CA GLN A 44 -4.38 -8.37 -9.15
C GLN A 44 -4.78 -8.58 -7.70
N VAL A 45 -5.29 -7.55 -7.02
CA VAL A 45 -5.82 -7.65 -5.66
C VAL A 45 -6.94 -8.67 -5.59
N ASP A 46 -7.93 -8.62 -6.50
CA ASP A 46 -9.02 -9.60 -6.55
C ASP A 46 -8.52 -11.02 -6.85
N ALA A 47 -7.59 -11.19 -7.79
CA ALA A 47 -7.03 -12.50 -8.13
C ALA A 47 -6.25 -13.12 -6.97
N LEU A 48 -5.42 -12.33 -6.29
CA LEU A 48 -4.60 -12.76 -5.15
C LEU A 48 -5.48 -13.08 -3.93
N ALA A 49 -6.49 -12.24 -3.64
CA ALA A 49 -7.44 -12.47 -2.56
C ALA A 49 -8.20 -13.80 -2.76
N LYS A 50 -8.66 -14.07 -3.99
CA LYS A 50 -9.29 -15.36 -4.35
C LYS A 50 -8.34 -16.56 -4.24
N ALA A 51 -7.05 -16.33 -4.41
CA ALA A 51 -6.01 -17.35 -4.20
C ALA A 51 -5.64 -17.55 -2.71
N GLY A 52 -6.24 -16.79 -1.79
CA GLY A 52 -6.02 -16.91 -0.34
C GLY A 52 -4.92 -16.03 0.23
N ALA A 53 -4.35 -15.11 -0.57
CA ALA A 53 -3.37 -14.13 -0.10
C ALA A 53 -4.06 -12.91 0.51
N LEU A 54 -3.39 -12.24 1.45
CA LEU A 54 -3.75 -10.88 1.89
C LEU A 54 -3.12 -9.89 0.90
N ALA A 55 -3.90 -9.41 -0.06
CA ALA A 55 -3.42 -8.46 -1.06
C ALA A 55 -3.57 -7.03 -0.56
N VAL A 56 -2.48 -6.25 -0.60
CA VAL A 56 -2.42 -4.86 -0.14
C VAL A 56 -1.80 -3.99 -1.21
N ALA A 57 -2.51 -2.96 -1.68
CA ALA A 57 -2.01 -1.98 -2.64
C ALA A 57 -2.11 -0.57 -2.03
N PRO A 58 -1.00 0.04 -1.58
CA PRO A 58 -0.99 1.44 -1.15
C PRO A 58 -1.03 2.40 -2.34
N ASP A 59 -1.62 3.58 -2.11
CA ASP A 59 -1.19 4.77 -2.83
C ASP A 59 0.18 5.18 -2.26
N MET A 60 1.21 5.27 -3.11
CA MET A 60 2.56 5.65 -2.68
C MET A 60 2.59 7.11 -2.21
N ARG A 61 3.65 7.48 -1.47
CA ARG A 61 3.88 8.87 -1.02
C ARG A 61 3.68 9.86 -2.16
N GLY A 62 2.84 10.88 -1.94
CA GLY A 62 2.52 11.89 -2.95
C GLY A 62 1.42 11.52 -3.95
N TYR A 63 0.76 10.37 -3.80
CA TYR A 63 -0.30 9.92 -4.71
C TYR A 63 -1.63 9.71 -3.99
N GLY A 64 -2.71 9.83 -4.77
CA GLY A 64 -4.06 9.45 -4.36
C GLY A 64 -4.49 10.12 -3.06
N LEU A 65 -4.84 9.29 -2.08
CA LEU A 65 -5.28 9.74 -0.75
C LEU A 65 -4.19 9.61 0.33
N SER A 66 -2.96 9.28 -0.07
CA SER A 66 -1.80 9.28 0.83
C SER A 66 -1.26 10.69 1.02
N ASP A 67 -0.60 10.93 2.16
CA ASP A 67 0.02 12.23 2.42
C ASP A 67 1.10 12.54 1.37
N ALA A 68 1.24 13.83 1.04
CA ALA A 68 2.13 14.35 0.01
C ALA A 68 3.03 15.44 0.61
N PRO A 69 4.20 15.08 1.17
CA PRO A 69 5.12 16.07 1.71
C PRO A 69 5.59 17.08 0.65
N ASP A 70 5.84 18.32 1.07
CA ASP A 70 6.16 19.41 0.14
C ASP A 70 7.62 19.37 -0.36
N ARG A 71 8.54 18.78 0.42
CA ARG A 71 9.97 18.85 0.11
C ARG A 71 10.35 17.75 -0.86
N VAL A 72 11.14 18.10 -1.88
CA VAL A 72 11.66 17.13 -2.86
C VAL A 72 12.52 16.05 -2.18
N GLU A 73 13.25 16.39 -1.12
CA GLU A 73 14.09 15.43 -0.40
C GLU A 73 13.28 14.32 0.29
N ASP A 74 12.00 14.56 0.57
CA ASP A 74 11.11 13.59 1.19
C ASP A 74 10.71 12.47 0.20
N TYR A 75 11.08 12.56 -1.07
CA TYR A 75 10.81 11.51 -2.09
C TYR A 75 12.02 10.65 -2.43
N ARG A 76 13.08 10.70 -1.61
CA ARG A 76 14.26 9.86 -1.78
C ARG A 76 13.92 8.38 -1.57
N MET A 77 14.68 7.50 -2.22
CA MET A 77 14.43 6.05 -2.15
C MET A 77 14.39 5.49 -0.73
N ASN A 78 15.24 5.98 0.18
CA ASN A 78 15.22 5.51 1.57
C ASN A 78 13.87 5.80 2.25
N GLU A 79 13.30 6.97 2.00
CA GLU A 79 11.98 7.34 2.54
C GLU A 79 10.89 6.41 2.02
N LEU A 80 10.90 6.13 0.71
CA LEU A 80 9.93 5.23 0.08
C LEU A 80 10.05 3.79 0.57
N VAL A 81 11.27 3.31 0.83
CA VAL A 81 11.49 1.96 1.40
C VAL A 81 10.98 1.90 2.84
N GLU A 82 11.22 2.93 3.64
CA GLU A 82 10.71 3.01 5.02
C GLU A 82 9.18 3.11 5.07
N ASP A 83 8.56 3.80 4.10
CA ASP A 83 7.10 3.84 3.96
C ASP A 83 6.54 2.42 3.79
N VAL A 84 7.09 1.66 2.84
CA VAL A 84 6.66 0.28 2.54
C VAL A 84 6.90 -0.63 3.75
N ALA A 85 8.08 -0.54 4.38
CA ALA A 85 8.38 -1.32 5.57
C ALA A 85 7.43 -0.98 6.73
N GLY A 86 7.09 0.30 6.91
CA GLY A 86 6.12 0.75 7.91
C GLY A 86 4.71 0.24 7.64
N ILE A 87 4.28 0.25 6.38
CA ILE A 87 2.98 -0.31 5.96
C ILE A 87 2.92 -1.81 6.26
N ILE A 88 3.96 -2.58 5.90
CA ILE A 88 4.05 -4.02 6.21
C ILE A 88 3.91 -4.27 7.72
N LYS A 89 4.62 -3.48 8.54
CA LYS A 89 4.54 -3.55 10.01
C LYS A 89 3.14 -3.23 10.53
N ALA A 90 2.45 -2.27 9.95
CA ALA A 90 1.09 -1.91 10.35
C ALA A 90 0.06 -3.04 10.10
N PHE A 91 0.33 -3.94 9.16
CA PHE A 91 -0.43 -5.20 8.98
C PHE A 91 0.06 -6.35 9.86
N GLY A 92 0.94 -6.08 10.84
CA GLY A 92 1.46 -7.07 11.78
C GLY A 92 2.44 -8.07 11.14
N ARG A 93 3.17 -7.66 10.09
CA ARG A 93 4.20 -8.46 9.42
C ARG A 93 5.59 -7.85 9.66
N THR A 94 6.65 -8.63 9.44
CA THR A 94 8.06 -8.22 9.66
C THR A 94 8.88 -8.30 8.39
#